data_AF-L7U5Z3-F1
#
_entry.id   AF-L7U5Z3-F1
#
_cell.length_a   1.000
_cell.length_b   1.000
_cell.length_c   1.000
_cell.angle_alpha   90.00
_cell.angle_beta   90.00
_cell.angle_gamma   90.00
#
_symmetry.space_group_name_H-M   'P 1'
#
loop_
_entity.id
_entity.type
_entity.pdbx_description
1 polymer ?
#
loop_
_entity_poly.entity_id
_entity_poly.type
_entity_poly.pdbx_seq_one_letter_code
_entity_poly.pdbx_strand_id
1 'polypeptide(L)'
;MSMHEIEDLVEGSVRVLHRRAAPDDPAPRSQFALLFDFQGRFDCSFTHFRVMDILLARRFTYQFDVADHPDHAARRTFFQGIQKFTYLHEPLEAEAGDDDAEPAPVAGYIEPPHLYCDAGSALWRRMVETGKLKGPDTEPPAPLLLADVAHEVMLAAEAEGDLELIAMWFNLGPLTLFGDRFTRRIRKGDIVGKNPFTGADVVAEADFVARGRFTLEELQATPRATQLRDLVRRTRALSAELAYDSRPPAEFLEQSPPAAWWWEGL
;
A
#
# COMPACT_ATOMS: atom_id res chain seq x y z
N MET A 1 18.02 -2.72 -3.09
CA MET A 1 18.26 -3.21 -1.70
C MET A 1 16.90 -3.15 -1.06
N SER A 2 16.37 -4.27 -0.58
CA SER A 2 14.98 -4.34 -0.08
C SER A 2 14.72 -3.34 1.04
N MET A 3 13.61 -2.61 0.97
CA MET A 3 13.14 -1.71 2.02
C MET A 3 12.40 -2.52 3.09
N HIS A 4 13.17 -3.29 3.89
CA HIS A 4 12.65 -4.16 4.93
C HIS A 4 11.73 -3.44 5.94
N GLU A 5 11.94 -2.14 6.17
CA GLU A 5 11.05 -1.32 7.00
C GLU A 5 9.59 -1.30 6.47
N ILE A 6 9.40 -1.23 5.15
CA ILE A 6 8.06 -1.20 4.54
C ILE A 6 7.46 -2.61 4.54
N GLU A 7 8.28 -3.64 4.34
CA GLU A 7 7.86 -5.04 4.46
C GLU A 7 7.30 -5.34 5.85
N ASP A 8 8.03 -4.94 6.89
CA ASP A 8 7.67 -5.18 8.29
C ASP A 8 6.49 -4.30 8.72
N LEU A 9 6.40 -3.05 8.21
CA LEU A 9 5.23 -2.18 8.38
C LEU A 9 3.95 -2.88 7.89
N VAL A 10 3.98 -3.40 6.65
CA VAL A 10 2.81 -4.01 6.01
C VAL A 10 2.47 -5.35 6.67
N GLU A 11 3.47 -6.17 6.98
CA GLU A 11 3.28 -7.41 7.72
C GLU A 11 2.62 -7.16 9.09
N GLY A 12 3.18 -6.24 9.89
CA GLY A 12 2.64 -5.87 11.21
C GLY A 12 1.20 -5.36 11.10
N SER A 13 0.93 -4.52 10.10
CA SER A 13 -0.41 -3.99 9.81
C SER A 13 -1.44 -5.08 9.54
N VAL A 14 -1.10 -6.07 8.71
CA VAL A 14 -1.98 -7.21 8.41
C VAL A 14 -2.30 -7.98 9.69
N ARG A 15 -1.29 -8.23 10.53
CA ARG A 15 -1.44 -8.98 11.78
C ARG A 15 -2.37 -8.29 12.78
N VAL A 16 -2.17 -7.00 13.05
CA VAL A 16 -3.00 -6.26 14.04
C VAL A 16 -4.43 -6.06 13.54
N LEU A 17 -4.63 -5.79 12.25
CA LEU A 17 -5.97 -5.67 11.66
C LEU A 17 -6.72 -7.01 11.71
N HIS A 18 -6.03 -8.12 11.41
CA HIS A 18 -6.62 -9.45 11.51
C HIS A 18 -7.06 -9.78 12.93
N ARG A 19 -6.24 -9.49 13.95
CA ARG A 19 -6.56 -9.77 15.35
C ARG A 19 -7.71 -8.92 15.88
N ARG A 20 -7.77 -7.64 15.46
CA ARG A 20 -8.81 -6.70 15.89
C ARG A 20 -10.17 -6.99 15.25
N ALA A 21 -10.19 -7.44 14.01
CA ALA A 21 -11.42 -7.63 13.25
C ALA A 21 -12.22 -8.86 13.73
N ALA A 22 -13.56 -8.72 13.82
CA ALA A 22 -14.44 -9.85 14.08
C ALA A 22 -14.29 -10.93 12.97
N PRO A 23 -14.55 -12.22 13.23
CA PRO A 23 -14.29 -13.29 12.25
C PRO A 23 -14.91 -13.06 10.86
N ASP A 24 -16.14 -12.54 10.81
CA ASP A 24 -16.88 -12.31 9.55
C ASP A 24 -16.80 -10.86 9.05
N ASP A 25 -15.90 -10.04 9.62
CA ASP A 25 -15.71 -8.65 9.18
C ASP A 25 -15.08 -8.63 7.77
N PRO A 26 -15.73 -8.00 6.77
CA PRO A 26 -15.19 -7.91 5.42
C PRO A 26 -14.10 -6.82 5.25
N ALA A 27 -13.96 -5.90 6.22
CA ALA A 27 -13.05 -4.76 6.09
C ALA A 27 -11.57 -5.13 5.85
N PRO A 28 -10.99 -6.14 6.54
CA PRO A 28 -9.59 -6.52 6.34
C PRO A 28 -9.23 -6.83 4.90
N ARG A 29 -10.14 -7.43 4.11
CA ARG A 29 -9.89 -7.74 2.70
C ARG A 29 -9.50 -6.51 1.89
N SER A 30 -10.20 -5.39 2.08
CA SER A 30 -9.91 -4.14 1.37
C SER A 30 -8.71 -3.40 1.95
N GLN A 31 -8.51 -3.50 3.27
CA GLN A 31 -7.33 -2.94 3.93
C GLN A 31 -6.06 -3.63 3.45
N PHE A 32 -6.04 -4.96 3.35
CA PHE A 32 -4.89 -5.73 2.86
C PHE A 32 -4.57 -5.41 1.41
N ALA A 33 -5.60 -5.27 0.56
CA ALA A 33 -5.43 -4.83 -0.81
C ALA A 33 -4.69 -3.48 -0.89
N LEU A 34 -5.09 -2.50 -0.08
CA LEU A 34 -4.41 -1.20 -0.03
C LEU A 34 -2.98 -1.32 0.52
N LEU A 35 -2.76 -2.14 1.54
CA LEU A 35 -1.43 -2.31 2.16
C LEU A 35 -0.41 -2.94 1.20
N PHE A 36 -0.81 -3.96 0.45
CA PHE A 36 0.09 -4.57 -0.54
C PHE A 36 0.26 -3.70 -1.80
N ASP A 37 -0.78 -2.95 -2.22
CA ASP A 37 -0.63 -1.92 -3.25
C ASP A 37 0.36 -0.83 -2.81
N PHE A 38 0.28 -0.41 -1.54
CA PHE A 38 1.24 0.52 -0.95
C PHE A 38 2.66 -0.07 -0.94
N GLN A 39 2.84 -1.31 -0.48
CA GLN A 39 4.14 -2.00 -0.49
C GLN A 39 4.74 -2.06 -1.89
N GLY A 40 3.92 -2.34 -2.92
CA GLY A 40 4.35 -2.46 -4.31
C GLY A 40 4.92 -1.18 -4.92
N ARG A 41 4.81 -0.04 -4.24
CA ARG A 41 5.41 1.25 -4.66
C ARG A 41 6.87 1.40 -4.24
N PHE A 42 7.41 0.43 -3.48
CA PHE A 42 8.76 0.45 -2.94
C PHE A 42 9.56 -0.77 -3.43
N ASP A 43 10.89 -0.71 -3.33
CA ASP A 43 11.78 -1.86 -3.60
C ASP A 43 11.64 -2.88 -2.46
N CYS A 44 10.58 -3.68 -2.49
CA CYS A 44 10.26 -4.69 -1.48
C CYS A 44 10.24 -6.10 -2.08
N SER A 45 10.57 -7.08 -1.25
CA SER A 45 10.40 -8.50 -1.56
C SER A 45 8.92 -8.90 -1.50
N PHE A 46 8.61 -10.10 -2.00
CA PHE A 46 7.27 -10.68 -1.87
C PHE A 46 7.02 -11.16 -0.43
N THR A 47 6.14 -10.49 0.29
CA THR A 47 5.92 -10.70 1.73
C THR A 47 4.63 -11.46 2.06
N HIS A 48 3.75 -11.74 1.07
CA HIS A 48 2.46 -12.38 1.32
C HIS A 48 2.61 -13.69 2.10
N PHE A 49 3.64 -14.50 1.79
CA PHE A 49 3.89 -15.78 2.47
C PHE A 49 4.22 -15.67 3.96
N ARG A 50 4.61 -14.50 4.46
CA ARG A 50 4.82 -14.28 5.90
C ARG A 50 3.49 -14.25 6.69
N VAL A 51 2.37 -13.99 6.01
CA VAL A 51 1.02 -13.84 6.57
C VAL A 51 -0.05 -14.58 5.76
N MET A 52 0.34 -15.56 4.94
CA MET A 52 -0.57 -16.22 3.97
C MET A 52 -1.81 -16.82 4.63
N ASP A 53 -1.65 -17.41 5.82
CA ASP A 53 -2.75 -17.95 6.62
C ASP A 53 -3.83 -16.89 6.91
N ILE A 54 -3.40 -15.67 7.26
CA ILE A 54 -4.28 -14.51 7.47
C ILE A 54 -4.95 -14.08 6.16
N LEU A 55 -4.19 -14.02 5.07
CA LEU A 55 -4.70 -13.58 3.77
C LEU A 55 -5.76 -14.53 3.21
N LEU A 56 -5.55 -15.84 3.37
CA LEU A 56 -6.52 -16.88 3.03
C LEU A 56 -7.75 -16.81 3.94
N ALA A 57 -7.55 -16.71 5.27
CA ALA A 57 -8.66 -16.66 6.23
C ALA A 57 -9.57 -15.45 6.03
N ARG A 58 -9.00 -14.31 5.62
CA ARG A 58 -9.73 -13.06 5.33
C ARG A 58 -10.15 -12.93 3.86
N ARG A 59 -9.98 -13.99 3.06
CA ARG A 59 -10.37 -14.06 1.65
C ARG A 59 -9.83 -12.91 0.80
N PHE A 60 -8.64 -12.43 1.16
CA PHE A 60 -7.86 -11.52 0.32
C PHE A 60 -7.14 -12.32 -0.75
N THR A 61 -6.36 -13.32 -0.35
CA THR A 61 -5.72 -14.27 -1.27
C THR A 61 -6.59 -15.52 -1.39
N TYR A 62 -6.61 -16.11 -2.58
CA TYR A 62 -7.25 -17.39 -2.86
C TYR A 62 -6.22 -18.39 -3.34
N GLN A 63 -6.40 -19.65 -2.93
CA GLN A 63 -5.55 -20.76 -3.31
C GLN A 63 -6.34 -21.77 -4.15
N PHE A 64 -5.73 -22.25 -5.23
CA PHE A 64 -6.29 -23.25 -6.14
C PHE A 64 -5.24 -24.28 -6.53
N ASP A 65 -5.68 -25.35 -7.18
CA ASP A 65 -4.77 -26.22 -7.91
C ASP A 65 -4.29 -25.49 -9.18
N VAL A 66 -3.04 -25.71 -9.60
CA VAL A 66 -2.54 -25.13 -10.87
C VAL A 66 -3.42 -25.55 -12.06
N ALA A 67 -4.05 -26.72 -12.00
CA ALA A 67 -4.98 -27.21 -13.00
C ALA A 67 -6.27 -26.37 -13.14
N ASP A 68 -6.61 -25.59 -12.11
CA ASP A 68 -7.76 -24.68 -12.13
C ASP A 68 -7.48 -23.37 -12.87
N HIS A 69 -6.22 -23.08 -13.23
CA HIS A 69 -5.91 -21.89 -14.01
C HIS A 69 -6.71 -21.91 -15.33
N PRO A 70 -7.41 -20.83 -15.71
CA PRO A 70 -8.26 -20.81 -16.92
C PRO A 70 -7.52 -21.23 -18.20
N ASP A 71 -6.23 -20.90 -18.30
CA ASP A 71 -5.38 -21.28 -19.45
C ASP A 71 -4.64 -22.60 -19.29
N HIS A 72 -4.84 -23.35 -18.20
CA HIS A 72 -4.06 -24.56 -17.93
C HIS A 72 -4.14 -25.57 -19.07
N ALA A 73 -5.35 -25.76 -19.64
CA ALA A 73 -5.55 -26.69 -20.75
C ALA A 73 -4.80 -26.29 -22.02
N ALA A 74 -4.72 -24.99 -22.31
CA ALA A 74 -4.03 -24.45 -23.49
C ALA A 74 -2.51 -24.38 -23.30
N ARG A 75 -2.03 -24.22 -22.05
CA ARG A 75 -0.61 -23.97 -21.73
C ARG A 75 0.00 -25.03 -20.82
N ARG A 76 -0.38 -26.30 -21.00
CA ARG A 76 0.07 -27.42 -20.13
C ARG A 76 1.58 -27.48 -19.94
N THR A 77 2.35 -27.35 -21.02
CA THR A 77 3.83 -27.42 -20.96
C THR A 77 4.43 -26.32 -20.08
N PHE A 78 3.88 -25.10 -20.16
CA PHE A 78 4.30 -23.98 -19.32
C PHE A 78 4.05 -24.30 -17.84
N PHE A 79 2.83 -24.67 -17.47
CA PHE A 79 2.49 -24.97 -16.07
C PHE A 79 3.23 -26.19 -15.52
N GLN A 80 3.47 -27.23 -16.33
CA GLN A 80 4.28 -28.39 -15.95
C GLN A 80 5.76 -28.05 -15.72
N GLY A 81 6.26 -26.98 -16.35
CA GLY A 81 7.64 -26.51 -16.21
C GLY A 81 7.89 -25.68 -14.94
N ILE A 82 6.85 -25.24 -14.23
CA ILE A 82 7.00 -24.39 -13.05
C ILE A 82 7.40 -25.25 -11.85
N GLN A 83 8.64 -25.07 -11.39
CA GLN A 83 9.22 -25.81 -10.25
C GLN A 83 9.52 -24.94 -9.02
N LYS A 84 9.35 -23.63 -9.13
CA LYS A 84 9.63 -22.65 -8.08
C LYS A 84 8.64 -21.49 -8.17
N PHE A 85 8.65 -20.63 -7.16
CA PHE A 85 7.90 -19.39 -7.15
C PHE A 85 7.97 -18.66 -8.50
N THR A 86 6.81 -18.37 -9.07
CA THR A 86 6.68 -17.74 -10.40
C THR A 86 5.51 -16.76 -10.40
N TYR A 87 5.79 -15.49 -10.73
CA TYR A 87 4.74 -14.51 -11.01
C TYR A 87 4.07 -14.79 -12.35
N LEU A 88 2.77 -14.52 -12.41
CA LEU A 88 1.97 -14.53 -13.62
C LEU A 88 1.61 -13.07 -13.94
N HIS A 89 1.86 -12.60 -15.16
CA HIS A 89 1.69 -11.20 -15.58
C HIS A 89 0.57 -11.02 -16.61
N GLU A 90 0.09 -9.80 -16.86
CA GLU A 90 -0.93 -9.50 -17.89
C GLU A 90 -0.37 -8.71 -19.11
N PRO A 91 -0.62 -9.12 -20.38
CA PRO A 91 -1.38 -10.30 -20.78
C PRO A 91 -0.61 -11.55 -20.38
N LEU A 92 -1.33 -12.58 -19.92
CA LEU A 92 -0.73 -13.86 -19.48
C LEU A 92 0.09 -14.55 -20.58
N GLU A 93 0.02 -14.05 -21.81
CA GLU A 93 0.71 -14.48 -23.02
C GLU A 93 2.06 -13.77 -23.25
N ALA A 94 2.38 -12.72 -22.50
CA ALA A 94 3.65 -12.02 -22.62
C ALA A 94 4.79 -12.89 -22.03
N GLU A 95 5.53 -13.55 -22.91
CA GLU A 95 6.90 -13.98 -22.60
C GLU A 95 7.68 -12.75 -22.14
N ALA A 96 8.52 -12.88 -21.11
CA ALA A 96 9.35 -11.78 -20.59
C ALA A 96 10.16 -11.16 -21.76
N GLY A 97 9.68 -10.04 -22.27
CA GLY A 97 10.17 -9.40 -23.49
C GLY A 97 10.52 -7.95 -23.22
N ASP A 98 11.74 -7.62 -23.63
CA ASP A 98 12.49 -6.35 -23.48
C ASP A 98 12.76 -5.87 -22.05
N ASP A 99 14.06 -5.77 -21.71
CA ASP A 99 14.58 -5.24 -20.44
C ASP A 99 14.17 -3.76 -20.17
N ASP A 100 13.58 -3.08 -21.16
CA ASP A 100 13.16 -1.68 -21.12
C ASP A 100 11.63 -1.47 -21.06
N ALA A 101 10.81 -2.54 -21.05
CA ALA A 101 9.35 -2.42 -20.93
C ALA A 101 8.91 -2.36 -19.45
N GLU A 102 7.93 -1.50 -19.13
CA GLU A 102 7.33 -1.53 -17.79
C GLU A 102 6.78 -2.94 -17.50
N PRO A 103 7.14 -3.55 -16.35
CA PRO A 103 6.70 -4.90 -16.05
C PRO A 103 5.18 -4.94 -16.00
N ALA A 104 4.61 -5.82 -16.80
CA ALA A 104 3.18 -6.10 -16.83
C ALA A 104 2.63 -6.34 -15.41
N PRO A 105 1.42 -5.85 -15.08
CA PRO A 105 0.83 -6.05 -13.76
C PRO A 105 0.80 -7.53 -13.38
N VAL A 106 1.16 -7.84 -12.13
CA VAL A 106 1.07 -9.21 -11.61
C VAL A 106 -0.40 -9.59 -11.50
N ALA A 107 -0.80 -10.60 -12.28
CA ALA A 107 -2.13 -11.18 -12.30
C ALA A 107 -2.34 -12.20 -11.17
N GLY A 108 -1.30 -12.94 -10.82
CA GLY A 108 -1.31 -14.00 -9.80
C GLY A 108 0.08 -14.60 -9.63
N TYR A 109 0.20 -15.68 -8.87
CA TYR A 109 1.49 -16.34 -8.63
C TYR A 109 1.31 -17.83 -8.37
N ILE A 110 2.36 -18.59 -8.65
CA ILE A 110 2.43 -20.02 -8.35
C ILE A 110 3.57 -20.22 -7.36
N GLU A 111 3.24 -20.80 -6.21
CA GLU A 111 4.19 -21.44 -5.30
C GLU A 111 3.83 -22.91 -5.29
N PRO A 112 4.56 -23.77 -6.03
CA PRO A 112 4.15 -25.14 -6.25
C PRO A 112 3.84 -25.88 -4.94
N PRO A 113 2.73 -26.64 -4.88
CA PRO A 113 1.88 -27.04 -6.00
C PRO A 113 0.69 -26.11 -6.28
N HIS A 114 0.66 -24.93 -5.66
CA HIS A 114 -0.54 -24.10 -5.57
C HIS A 114 -0.49 -22.88 -6.49
N LEU A 115 -1.66 -22.56 -7.04
CA LEU A 115 -1.94 -21.33 -7.75
C LEU A 115 -2.62 -20.34 -6.79
N TYR A 116 -2.19 -19.09 -6.83
CA TYR A 116 -2.75 -18.03 -6.01
C TYR A 116 -3.15 -16.82 -6.84
N CYS A 117 -4.18 -16.14 -6.38
CA CYS A 117 -4.52 -14.79 -6.82
C CYS A 117 -5.08 -13.98 -5.67
N ASP A 118 -4.80 -12.68 -5.69
CA ASP A 118 -5.33 -11.74 -4.71
C ASP A 118 -6.62 -11.11 -5.24
N ALA A 119 -7.54 -10.79 -4.33
CA ALA A 119 -8.80 -10.16 -4.63
C ALA A 119 -8.58 -8.87 -5.45
N GLY A 120 -9.27 -8.77 -6.59
CA GLY A 120 -9.13 -7.64 -7.51
C GLY A 120 -8.04 -7.79 -8.57
N SER A 121 -7.17 -8.79 -8.48
CA SER A 121 -6.16 -9.08 -9.51
C SER A 121 -6.79 -9.57 -10.82
N ALA A 122 -6.02 -9.54 -11.91
CA ALA A 122 -6.50 -10.01 -13.21
C ALA A 122 -6.87 -11.50 -13.20
N LEU A 123 -6.07 -12.36 -12.56
CA LEU A 123 -6.42 -13.78 -12.42
C LEU A 123 -7.68 -13.95 -11.56
N TRP A 124 -7.82 -13.22 -10.46
CA TRP A 124 -9.04 -13.27 -9.63
C TRP A 124 -10.30 -12.94 -10.44
N ARG A 125 -10.27 -11.92 -11.30
CA ARG A 125 -11.43 -11.58 -12.17
C ARG A 125 -11.79 -12.74 -13.08
N ARG A 126 -10.81 -13.42 -13.67
CA ARG A 126 -11.04 -14.60 -14.51
C ARG A 126 -11.56 -15.80 -13.71
N MET A 127 -11.11 -15.97 -12.47
CA MET A 127 -11.65 -17.00 -11.56
C MET A 127 -13.13 -16.72 -11.21
N VAL A 128 -13.52 -15.44 -11.10
CA VAL A 128 -14.93 -15.04 -10.96
C VAL A 128 -15.72 -15.34 -12.25
N GLU A 129 -15.21 -14.94 -13.41
CA GLU A 129 -15.86 -15.14 -14.71
C GLU A 129 -16.11 -16.62 -15.05
N THR A 130 -15.17 -17.49 -14.70
CA THR A 130 -15.28 -18.95 -14.88
C THR A 130 -16.15 -19.61 -13.80
N GLY A 131 -16.64 -18.85 -12.82
CA GLY A 131 -17.48 -19.33 -11.73
C GLY A 131 -16.74 -20.16 -10.68
N LYS A 132 -15.40 -20.08 -10.62
CA LYS A 132 -14.59 -20.68 -9.55
C LYS A 132 -14.75 -19.92 -8.23
N LEU A 133 -14.92 -18.60 -8.30
CA LEU A 133 -15.30 -17.75 -7.17
C LEU A 133 -16.76 -17.30 -7.27
N LYS A 134 -17.48 -17.26 -6.15
CA LYS A 134 -18.92 -17.02 -6.09
C LYS A 134 -19.33 -16.22 -4.85
N GLY A 135 -20.51 -15.61 -4.89
CA GLY A 135 -21.07 -14.89 -3.76
C GLY A 135 -20.19 -13.69 -3.35
N PRO A 136 -19.99 -13.42 -2.04
CA PRO A 136 -19.18 -12.29 -1.58
C PRO A 136 -17.74 -12.29 -2.12
N ASP A 137 -17.22 -13.44 -2.51
CA ASP A 137 -15.85 -13.57 -3.02
C ASP A 137 -15.68 -12.93 -4.41
N THR A 138 -16.79 -12.63 -5.12
CA THR A 138 -16.80 -11.93 -6.40
C THR A 138 -16.79 -10.40 -6.27
N GLU A 139 -16.95 -9.87 -5.05
CA GLU A 139 -16.90 -8.43 -4.81
C GLU A 139 -15.43 -7.97 -4.79
N PRO A 140 -15.05 -6.97 -5.60
CA PRO A 140 -13.68 -6.46 -5.58
C PRO A 140 -13.41 -5.69 -4.28
N PRO A 141 -12.14 -5.61 -3.83
CA PRO A 141 -11.75 -4.72 -2.73
C PRO A 141 -12.26 -3.30 -2.93
N ALA A 142 -12.81 -2.70 -1.87
CA ALA A 142 -13.29 -1.32 -1.90
C ALA A 142 -12.10 -0.34 -1.94
N PRO A 143 -12.21 0.78 -2.67
CA PRO A 143 -11.20 1.83 -2.61
C PRO A 143 -11.19 2.47 -1.23
N LEU A 144 -10.00 2.60 -0.64
CA LEU A 144 -9.77 3.17 0.69
C LEU A 144 -8.70 4.27 0.63
N LEU A 145 -8.69 5.16 1.61
CA LEU A 145 -7.60 6.13 1.79
C LEU A 145 -6.52 5.55 2.72
N LEU A 146 -5.25 5.74 2.37
CA LEU A 146 -4.12 5.24 3.16
C LEU A 146 -4.16 5.76 4.59
N ALA A 147 -4.45 7.05 4.80
CA ALA A 147 -4.59 7.62 6.14
C ALA A 147 -5.70 6.98 7.00
N ASP A 148 -6.78 6.48 6.39
CA ASP A 148 -7.85 5.80 7.13
C ASP A 148 -7.41 4.40 7.56
N VAL A 149 -6.73 3.66 6.67
CA VAL A 149 -6.17 2.34 7.01
C VAL A 149 -5.05 2.47 8.05
N ALA A 150 -4.15 3.44 7.88
CA ALA A 150 -3.08 3.73 8.85
C ALA A 150 -3.66 4.03 10.24
N HIS A 151 -4.75 4.78 10.33
CA HIS A 151 -5.41 5.04 11.61
C HIS A 151 -5.99 3.78 12.25
N GLU A 152 -6.65 2.91 11.46
CA GLU A 152 -7.16 1.65 12.00
C GLU A 152 -6.04 0.71 12.44
N VAL A 153 -4.91 0.69 11.72
CA VAL A 153 -3.71 -0.03 12.13
C VAL A 153 -3.17 0.54 13.44
N MET A 154 -2.97 1.86 13.53
CA MET A 154 -2.40 2.51 14.71
C MET A 154 -3.30 2.34 15.95
N LEU A 155 -4.62 2.33 15.79
CA LEU A 155 -5.55 1.99 16.88
C LEU A 155 -5.43 0.53 17.32
N ALA A 156 -5.24 -0.40 16.37
CA ALA A 156 -5.04 -1.81 16.69
C ALA A 156 -3.68 -2.03 17.38
N ALA A 157 -2.63 -1.39 16.87
CA ALA A 157 -1.29 -1.39 17.45
C ALA A 157 -1.28 -0.81 18.88
N GLU A 158 -2.01 0.29 19.12
CA GLU A 158 -2.16 0.86 20.46
C GLU A 158 -2.80 -0.13 21.44
N ALA A 159 -3.85 -0.84 21.01
CA ALA A 159 -4.51 -1.85 21.84
C ALA A 159 -3.57 -3.01 22.23
N GLU A 160 -2.53 -3.25 21.42
CA GLU A 160 -1.53 -4.29 21.64
C GLU A 160 -0.22 -3.75 22.28
N GLY A 161 -0.12 -2.43 22.48
CA GLY A 161 1.09 -1.77 22.98
C GLY A 161 2.25 -1.73 21.99
N ASP A 162 1.98 -1.90 20.69
CA ASP A 162 2.98 -1.89 19.63
C ASP A 162 3.33 -0.44 19.22
N LEU A 163 4.26 0.15 19.97
CA LEU A 163 4.72 1.52 19.74
C LEU A 163 5.53 1.66 18.44
N GLU A 164 6.24 0.61 18.04
CA GLU A 164 7.04 0.59 16.82
C GLU A 164 6.12 0.77 15.61
N LEU A 165 5.08 -0.07 15.48
CA LEU A 165 4.16 0.00 14.34
C LEU A 165 3.43 1.36 14.28
N ILE A 166 3.10 1.95 15.43
CA ILE A 166 2.55 3.30 15.50
C ILE A 166 3.53 4.33 14.94
N ALA A 167 4.78 4.28 15.39
CA ALA A 167 5.82 5.20 14.95
C ALA A 167 6.14 5.04 13.47
N MET A 168 6.26 3.80 12.96
CA MET A 168 6.53 3.52 11.56
C MET A 168 5.47 4.12 10.63
N TRP A 169 4.17 3.94 10.93
CA TRP A 169 3.08 4.57 10.16
C TRP A 169 3.14 6.08 10.19
N PHE A 170 3.47 6.65 11.36
CA PHE A 170 3.57 8.10 11.51
C PHE A 170 4.77 8.70 10.76
N ASN A 171 5.90 7.99 10.75
CA ASN A 171 7.15 8.38 10.12
C ASN A 171 7.06 8.43 8.58
N LEU A 172 6.09 7.75 7.96
CA LEU A 172 5.77 7.94 6.54
C LEU A 172 5.42 9.39 6.18
N GLY A 173 4.93 10.16 7.16
CA GLY A 173 4.68 11.58 7.02
C GLY A 173 3.36 11.94 6.34
N PRO A 174 2.99 13.23 6.37
CA PRO A 174 1.68 13.68 5.92
C PRO A 174 1.55 13.61 4.40
N LEU A 175 2.65 13.78 3.66
CA LEU A 175 2.64 13.69 2.20
C LEU A 175 2.24 12.29 1.73
N THR A 176 2.83 11.25 2.32
CA THR A 176 2.53 9.86 2.00
C THR A 176 1.09 9.50 2.41
N LEU A 177 0.68 9.86 3.62
CA LEU A 177 -0.62 9.47 4.16
C LEU A 177 -1.81 10.21 3.54
N PHE A 178 -1.64 11.50 3.23
CA PHE A 178 -2.72 12.37 2.78
C PHE A 178 -2.58 12.87 1.35
N GLY A 179 -1.45 12.62 0.68
CA GLY A 179 -1.17 13.26 -0.61
C GLY A 179 -2.21 12.95 -1.70
N ASP A 180 -2.75 11.74 -1.72
CA ASP A 180 -3.80 11.33 -2.66
C ASP A 180 -5.16 12.02 -2.37
N ARG A 181 -5.38 12.52 -1.16
CA ARG A 181 -6.58 13.30 -0.80
C ARG A 181 -6.56 14.71 -1.39
N PHE A 182 -5.37 15.27 -1.59
CA PHE A 182 -5.18 16.66 -1.98
C PHE A 182 -4.65 16.73 -3.41
N THR A 183 -5.58 16.91 -4.34
CA THR A 183 -5.28 17.14 -5.74
C THR A 183 -5.59 18.58 -6.11
N ARG A 184 -4.64 19.27 -6.75
CA ARG A 184 -4.85 20.60 -7.33
C ARG A 184 -4.72 20.53 -8.83
N ARG A 185 -5.70 21.07 -9.55
CA ARG A 185 -5.58 21.26 -11.00
C ARG A 185 -4.72 22.48 -11.25
N ILE A 186 -3.57 22.26 -11.87
CA ILE A 186 -2.63 23.28 -12.31
C ILE A 186 -2.84 23.50 -13.80
N ARG A 187 -2.90 24.76 -14.22
CA ARG A 187 -3.03 25.14 -15.62
C ARG A 187 -1.68 25.54 -16.17
N LYS A 188 -1.51 25.38 -17.49
CA LYS A 188 -0.37 25.95 -18.21
C LYS A 188 -0.27 27.45 -17.91
N GLY A 189 0.92 27.89 -17.49
CA GLY A 189 1.19 29.28 -17.10
C GLY A 189 1.11 29.56 -15.61
N ASP A 190 0.57 28.64 -14.80
CA ASP A 190 0.55 28.80 -13.34
C ASP A 190 1.97 28.66 -12.75
N ILE A 191 2.28 29.44 -11.72
CA ILE A 191 3.53 29.29 -10.96
C ILE A 191 3.38 28.11 -10.01
N VAL A 192 4.22 27.08 -10.17
CA VAL A 192 4.17 25.83 -9.39
C VAL A 192 5.25 25.75 -8.32
N GLY A 193 6.17 26.71 -8.28
CA GLY A 193 7.21 26.79 -7.28
C GLY A 193 8.29 27.80 -7.65
N LYS A 194 9.37 27.79 -6.87
CA LYS A 194 10.57 28.56 -7.12
C LYS A 194 11.72 27.58 -7.38
N ASN A 195 12.57 27.89 -8.36
CA ASN A 195 13.78 27.13 -8.60
C ASN A 195 14.73 27.35 -7.39
N PRO A 196 15.17 26.29 -6.71
CA PRO A 196 15.98 26.43 -5.50
C PRO A 196 17.39 26.99 -5.76
N PHE A 197 17.88 26.92 -7.00
CA PHE A 197 19.21 27.41 -7.37
C PHE A 197 19.18 28.83 -7.93
N THR A 198 18.09 29.22 -8.61
CA THR A 198 18.02 30.52 -9.31
C THR A 198 17.00 31.49 -8.72
N GLY A 199 16.08 31.01 -7.87
CA GLY A 199 14.97 31.81 -7.34
C GLY A 199 13.92 32.21 -8.38
N ALA A 200 14.05 31.76 -9.63
CA ALA A 200 13.11 32.03 -10.70
C ALA A 200 11.79 31.27 -10.46
N ASP A 201 10.67 31.84 -10.95
CA ASP A 201 9.39 31.14 -10.96
C ASP A 201 9.46 29.92 -11.87
N VAL A 202 9.07 28.77 -11.32
CA VAL A 202 8.83 27.56 -12.12
C VAL A 202 7.38 27.64 -12.59
N VAL A 203 7.21 27.74 -13.91
CA VAL A 203 5.91 27.90 -14.55
C VAL A 203 5.48 26.58 -15.17
N ALA A 204 4.22 26.19 -14.99
CA ALA A 204 3.65 24.99 -15.59
C ALA A 204 3.63 25.10 -17.11
N GLU A 205 4.22 24.13 -17.80
CA GLU A 205 4.26 24.10 -19.28
C GLU A 205 2.99 23.50 -19.91
N ALA A 206 2.21 22.77 -19.12
CA ALA A 206 0.97 22.12 -19.51
C ALA A 206 -0.04 22.08 -18.34
N ASP A 207 -1.29 21.76 -18.64
CA ASP A 207 -2.30 21.44 -17.63
C ASP A 207 -1.99 20.08 -17.00
N PHE A 208 -1.97 20.00 -15.67
CA PHE A 208 -1.82 18.73 -14.94
C PHE A 208 -2.50 18.76 -13.59
N VAL A 209 -2.67 17.58 -12.98
CA VAL A 209 -3.18 17.45 -11.61
C VAL A 209 -2.00 17.19 -10.68
N ALA A 210 -1.68 18.16 -9.83
CA ALA A 210 -0.66 18.03 -8.80
C ALA A 210 -1.26 17.31 -7.59
N ARG A 211 -0.71 16.13 -7.24
CA ARG A 211 -1.02 15.42 -6.00
C ARG A 211 -0.12 15.90 -4.87
N GLY A 212 -0.51 15.67 -3.62
CA GLY A 212 0.36 15.95 -2.47
C GLY A 212 0.51 17.42 -2.11
N ARG A 213 -0.32 18.30 -2.68
CA ARG A 213 -0.22 19.75 -2.47
C ARG A 213 -1.31 20.25 -1.54
N PHE A 214 -1.01 20.29 -0.25
CA PHE A 214 -1.88 20.83 0.80
C PHE A 214 -1.17 21.89 1.64
N THR A 215 -1.95 22.83 2.17
CA THR A 215 -1.47 23.81 3.16
C THR A 215 -1.52 23.23 4.58
N LEU A 216 -0.93 23.93 5.53
CA LEU A 216 -1.01 23.56 6.94
C LEU A 216 -2.47 23.57 7.42
N GLU A 217 -3.24 24.58 7.03
CA GLU A 217 -4.64 24.74 7.42
C GLU A 217 -5.51 23.60 6.88
N GLU A 218 -5.28 23.19 5.63
CA GLU A 218 -5.98 22.05 5.01
C GLU A 218 -5.68 20.73 5.73
N LEU A 219 -4.42 20.53 6.11
CA LEU A 219 -4.01 19.36 6.88
C LEU A 219 -4.61 19.38 8.29
N GLN A 220 -4.56 20.51 9.00
CA GLN A 220 -5.15 20.68 10.33
C GLN A 220 -6.67 20.53 10.32
N ALA A 221 -7.34 20.96 9.26
CA ALA A 221 -8.77 20.79 9.07
C ALA A 221 -9.17 19.35 8.75
N THR A 222 -8.21 18.46 8.46
CA THR A 222 -8.47 17.04 8.21
C THR A 222 -8.55 16.29 9.54
N PRO A 223 -9.73 15.82 9.99
CA PRO A 223 -9.86 15.21 11.32
C PRO A 223 -8.93 14.03 11.53
N ARG A 224 -8.71 13.24 10.47
CA ARG A 224 -7.82 12.09 10.48
C ARG A 224 -6.36 12.46 10.76
N ALA A 225 -5.88 13.59 10.26
CA ALA A 225 -4.52 14.05 10.53
C ALA A 225 -4.31 14.40 12.02
N THR A 226 -5.28 15.08 12.61
CA THR A 226 -5.27 15.39 14.05
C THR A 226 -5.37 14.12 14.90
N GLN A 227 -6.23 13.18 14.52
CA GLN A 227 -6.37 11.90 15.22
C GLN A 227 -5.07 11.08 15.24
N LEU A 228 -4.38 11.01 14.11
CA LEU A 228 -3.09 10.31 14.02
C LEU A 228 -2.04 10.97 14.93
N ARG A 229 -1.95 12.30 14.93
CA ARG A 229 -1.04 13.05 15.83
C ARG A 229 -1.39 12.86 17.30
N ASP A 230 -2.67 12.90 17.66
CA ASP A 230 -3.11 12.72 19.04
C ASP A 230 -2.84 11.29 19.54
N LEU A 231 -2.96 10.29 18.66
CA LEU A 231 -2.59 8.91 18.97
C LEU A 231 -1.10 8.81 19.26
N VAL A 232 -0.23 9.36 18.41
CA VAL A 232 1.21 9.36 18.66
C VAL A 232 1.59 10.09 19.94
N ARG A 233 0.99 11.25 20.21
CA ARG A 233 1.25 12.02 21.43
C ARG A 233 0.85 11.24 22.68
N ARG A 234 -0.32 10.60 22.69
CA ARG A 234 -0.82 9.89 23.88
C ARG A 234 -0.08 8.57 24.15
N THR A 235 0.39 7.90 23.11
CA THR A 235 1.19 6.67 23.25
C THR A 235 2.67 6.95 23.45
N ARG A 236 3.13 8.17 23.17
CA ARG A 236 4.55 8.57 23.16
C ARG A 236 5.38 7.69 22.22
N ALA A 237 4.80 7.25 21.10
CA ALA A 237 5.44 6.29 20.21
C ALA A 237 6.81 6.77 19.68
N LEU A 238 6.95 8.07 19.41
CA LEU A 238 8.22 8.67 18.93
C LEU A 238 9.27 8.89 20.03
N SER A 239 8.97 8.56 21.29
CA SER A 239 9.94 8.63 22.39
C SER A 239 10.55 7.27 22.73
N ALA A 240 10.08 6.19 22.10
CA ALA A 240 10.63 4.85 22.28
C ALA A 240 11.94 4.70 21.49
N GLU A 241 12.76 3.73 21.87
CA GLU A 241 13.85 3.26 21.01
C GLU A 241 13.24 2.44 19.88
N LEU A 242 13.39 2.92 18.64
CA LEU A 242 12.76 2.34 17.46
C LEU A 242 13.78 1.59 16.62
N ALA A 243 13.36 0.49 16.01
CA ALA A 243 14.17 -0.20 15.00
C ALA A 243 14.25 0.64 13.71
N TYR A 244 13.15 1.32 13.38
CA TYR A 244 13.02 2.18 12.19
C TYR A 244 12.67 3.61 12.59
N ASP A 245 13.64 4.33 13.17
CA ASP A 245 13.49 5.76 13.44
C ASP A 245 13.78 6.59 12.19
N SER A 246 12.76 7.32 11.71
CA SER A 246 12.90 8.23 10.59
C SER A 246 12.22 9.54 10.92
N ARG A 247 13.04 10.54 11.25
CA ARG A 247 12.61 11.93 11.41
C ARG A 247 13.22 12.79 10.30
N PRO A 248 12.44 13.62 9.61
CA PRO A 248 12.99 14.57 8.65
C PRO A 248 14.02 15.51 9.32
N PRO A 249 15.07 15.91 8.59
CA PRO A 249 16.07 16.84 9.10
C PRO A 249 15.44 18.21 9.41
N ALA A 250 16.01 18.94 10.37
CA ALA A 250 15.44 20.21 10.86
C ALA A 250 15.27 21.23 9.72
N GLU A 251 16.22 21.28 8.79
CA GLU A 251 16.20 22.17 7.63
C GLU A 251 14.99 21.90 6.73
N PHE A 252 14.54 20.66 6.63
CA PHE A 252 13.33 20.30 5.88
C PHE A 252 12.07 20.76 6.61
N LEU A 253 12.01 20.60 7.93
CA LEU A 253 10.87 21.04 8.75
C LEU A 253 10.70 22.56 8.68
N GLU A 254 11.80 23.32 8.75
CA GLU A 254 11.78 24.79 8.61
C GLU A 254 11.15 25.26 7.28
N GLN A 255 11.32 24.48 6.21
CA GLN A 255 10.84 24.82 4.87
C GLN A 255 9.42 24.32 4.59
N SER A 256 8.86 23.48 5.46
CA SER A 256 7.57 22.82 5.24
C SER A 256 6.70 22.94 6.48
N PRO A 257 5.87 23.99 6.59
CA PRO A 257 4.94 24.16 7.72
C PRO A 257 4.03 22.94 7.98
N PRO A 258 3.49 22.25 6.94
CA PRO A 258 2.74 21.01 7.18
C PRO A 258 3.59 19.89 7.78
N ALA A 259 4.87 19.77 7.38
CA ALA A 259 5.79 18.81 7.98
C ALA A 259 6.17 19.22 9.40
N ALA A 260 6.60 20.47 9.64
CA ALA A 260 6.89 20.96 10.99
C ALA A 260 5.73 20.68 11.95
N TRP A 261 4.50 21.04 11.56
CA TRP A 261 3.32 20.70 12.35
C TRP A 261 3.17 19.20 12.55
N TRP A 262 3.45 18.35 11.56
CA TRP A 262 3.35 16.90 11.70
C TRP A 262 4.34 16.33 12.71
N TRP A 263 5.60 16.77 12.79
CA TRP A 263 6.59 16.16 13.70
C TRP A 263 6.77 16.90 15.03
N GLU A 264 6.37 18.16 15.14
CA GLU A 264 6.58 18.96 16.35
C GLU A 264 5.43 18.86 17.35
N GLY A 265 5.76 19.04 18.64
CA GLY A 265 4.78 19.04 19.74
C GLY A 265 4.16 17.68 20.04
N LEU A 266 4.94 16.62 19.85
CA LEU A 266 4.58 15.21 20.11
C LEU A 266 5.36 14.65 21.30
#